data_AF-A0A5J4PX30-F1
#
_entry.id   AF-A0A5J4PX30-F1
#
_cell.length_a   1.000
_cell.length_b   1.000
_cell.length_c   1.000
_cell.angle_alpha   90.00
_cell.angle_beta   90.00
_cell.angle_gamma   90.00
#
_symmetry.space_group_name_H-M   'P 1'
#
loop_
_entity.id
_entity.type
_entity.pdbx_description
1 polymer ?
#
loop_
_entity_poly.entity_id
_entity_poly.type
_entity_poly.pdbx_seq_one_letter_code
_entity_poly.pdbx_strand_id
1 'polypeptide(L)'
;MNILEFANSLPDHRQEIKIRHLSTDIIFITVPAVICGVQDWEDIEYFGYCKESFLRKYLLLPNGISSHDTFNRFFSNLYPQVMESQFRIWVKTICSEHSELVSIDGKTICGAKRGGKSLFHMVSVFCHA
;
A
#
# COMPACT_ATOMS: atom_id res chain seq x y z
N MET A 1 7.68 -3.81 12.73
CA MET A 1 6.66 -2.74 12.77
C MET A 1 5.70 -3.00 11.62
N ASN A 2 4.45 -3.34 11.90
CA ASN A 2 3.47 -3.58 10.84
C ASN A 2 2.78 -2.28 10.37
N ILE A 3 2.03 -2.34 9.28
CA ILE A 3 1.40 -1.16 8.67
C ILE A 3 0.35 -0.48 9.58
N LEU A 4 -0.34 -1.24 10.44
CA LEU A 4 -1.31 -0.66 11.38
C LEU A 4 -0.61 0.08 12.52
N GLU A 5 0.53 -0.42 12.98
CA GLU A 5 1.40 0.30 13.94
C GLU A 5 1.93 1.60 13.31
N PHE A 6 2.32 1.56 12.03
CA PHE A 6 2.69 2.78 11.28
C PHE A 6 1.53 3.76 11.19
N ALA A 7 0.33 3.26 10.88
CA ALA A 7 -0.82 4.14 10.78
C ALA A 7 -1.19 4.78 12.12
N ASN A 8 -1.06 4.04 13.22
CA ASN A 8 -1.30 4.54 14.59
C ASN A 8 -0.22 5.52 15.08
N SER A 9 0.98 5.52 14.51
CA SER A 9 2.03 6.46 14.91
C SER A 9 1.84 7.86 14.31
N LEU A 10 0.95 8.00 13.32
CA LEU A 10 0.62 9.28 12.72
C LEU A 10 -0.44 10.03 13.54
N PRO A 11 -0.24 11.34 13.80
CA PRO A 11 -1.22 12.13 14.53
C PRO A 11 -2.50 12.32 13.69
N ASP A 12 -3.65 12.24 14.35
CA ASP A 12 -4.94 12.57 13.76
C ASP A 12 -5.35 13.99 14.16
N HIS A 13 -5.14 14.94 13.25
CA HIS A 13 -5.49 16.35 13.45
C HIS A 13 -6.93 16.69 13.01
N ARG A 14 -7.76 15.68 12.69
CA ARG A 14 -9.15 15.91 12.32
C ARG A 14 -9.96 16.36 13.54
N GLN A 15 -11.00 17.16 13.29
CA GLN A 15 -11.93 17.60 14.34
C GLN A 15 -12.74 16.41 14.85
N GLU A 16 -12.73 16.15 16.17
CA GLU A 16 -13.36 14.97 16.80
C GLU A 16 -14.82 14.76 16.35
N ILE A 17 -15.62 15.83 16.29
CA ILE A 17 -17.04 15.79 15.89
C ILE A 17 -17.24 15.30 14.43
N LYS A 18 -16.19 15.39 13.60
CA LYS A 18 -16.20 15.00 12.17
C LYS A 18 -15.53 13.66 11.91
N ILE A 19 -15.12 12.92 12.94
CA ILE A 19 -14.49 11.61 12.79
C ILE A 19 -15.57 10.53 12.71
N ARG A 20 -15.74 9.97 11.51
CA ARG A 20 -16.55 8.75 11.29
C ARG A 20 -15.69 7.54 10.93
N HIS A 21 -14.55 7.75 10.29
CA HIS A 21 -13.67 6.67 9.85
C HIS A 21 -12.36 6.70 10.66
N LEU A 22 -11.87 5.51 10.99
CA LEU A 22 -10.61 5.34 11.70
C LEU A 22 -9.45 5.87 10.85
N SER A 23 -8.52 6.62 11.44
CA SER A 23 -7.31 7.08 10.75
C SER A 23 -6.48 5.92 10.23
N THR A 24 -6.46 4.80 10.97
CA THR A 24 -5.81 3.56 10.57
C THR A 24 -6.36 3.00 9.26
N ASP A 25 -7.68 3.00 9.10
CA ASP A 25 -8.34 2.51 7.88
C ASP A 25 -7.99 3.41 6.69
N ILE A 26 -8.01 4.73 6.90
CA ILE A 26 -7.67 5.73 5.87
C ILE A 26 -6.24 5.51 5.36
N ILE A 27 -5.26 5.39 6.27
CA ILE A 27 -3.85 5.20 5.91
C ILE A 27 -3.64 3.84 5.25
N PHE A 28 -4.22 2.78 5.82
CA PHE A 28 -4.08 1.43 5.28
C PHE A 28 -4.69 1.29 3.89
N ILE A 29 -5.79 1.99 3.58
CA ILE A 29 -6.36 1.97 2.22
C ILE A 29 -5.46 2.75 1.25
N THR A 30 -4.95 3.91 1.68
CA THR A 30 -4.19 4.82 0.83
C THR A 30 -2.85 4.23 0.40
N VAL A 31 -2.10 3.59 1.31
CA VAL A 31 -0.74 3.10 1.00
C VAL A 31 -0.74 2.04 -0.12
N PRO A 32 -1.53 0.96 -0.07
CA PRO A 32 -1.65 -0.01 -1.15
C PRO A 32 -2.19 0.60 -2.44
N ALA A 33 -3.15 1.53 -2.37
CA ALA A 33 -3.66 2.21 -3.56
C ALA A 33 -2.53 2.95 -4.30
N VAL A 34 -1.73 3.72 -3.56
CA VAL A 34 -0.58 4.46 -4.12
C VAL A 34 0.50 3.49 -4.64
N ILE A 35 0.79 2.39 -3.95
CA ILE A 35 1.71 1.34 -4.43
C ILE A 35 1.20 0.72 -5.74
N CYS A 36 -0.12 0.55 -5.88
CA CYS A 36 -0.75 0.09 -7.12
C CYS A 36 -0.80 1.16 -8.23
N GLY A 37 -0.24 2.34 -7.99
CA GLY A 37 -0.13 3.41 -8.99
C GLY A 37 -1.29 4.40 -9.02
N VAL A 38 -2.19 4.37 -8.03
CA VAL A 38 -3.27 5.36 -7.89
C VAL A 38 -2.69 6.73 -7.49
N GLN A 39 -3.17 7.81 -8.12
CA GLN A 39 -2.59 9.16 -7.95
C GLN A 39 -3.56 10.23 -7.43
N ASP A 40 -4.88 10.00 -7.47
CA ASP A 40 -5.88 10.96 -6.98
C ASP A 40 -6.80 10.35 -5.91
N TRP A 41 -7.56 11.22 -5.23
CA TRP A 41 -8.36 10.82 -4.06
C TRP A 41 -9.61 10.04 -4.46
N GLU A 42 -10.19 10.39 -5.60
CA GLU A 42 -11.33 9.73 -6.22
C GLU A 42 -11.01 8.27 -6.58
N ASP A 43 -9.84 8.03 -7.17
CA ASP A 43 -9.37 6.69 -7.48
C ASP A 43 -8.99 5.90 -6.23
N ILE A 44 -8.51 6.56 -5.15
CA ILE A 44 -8.29 5.89 -3.85
C ILE A 44 -9.62 5.43 -3.25
N GLU A 45 -10.65 6.27 -3.29
CA GLU A 45 -12.00 5.88 -2.88
C GLU A 45 -12.51 4.71 -3.73
N TYR A 46 -12.36 4.80 -5.06
CA TYR A 46 -12.76 3.74 -5.98
C TYR A 46 -11.99 2.43 -5.74
N PHE A 47 -10.69 2.50 -5.49
CA PHE A 47 -9.86 1.35 -5.09
C PHE A 47 -10.40 0.71 -3.81
N GLY A 48 -10.75 1.52 -2.82
CA GLY A 48 -11.36 1.08 -1.58
C GLY A 48 -12.62 0.24 -1.81
N TYR A 49 -13.55 0.73 -2.65
CA TYR A 49 -14.75 -0.02 -3.00
C TYR A 49 -14.43 -1.30 -3.78
N CYS A 50 -13.54 -1.23 -4.77
CA CYS A 50 -13.13 -2.39 -5.56
C CYS A 50 -12.49 -3.51 -4.71
N LYS A 51 -11.83 -3.15 -3.60
CA LYS A 51 -11.10 -4.07 -2.73
C LYS A 51 -11.75 -4.23 -1.35
N GLU A 52 -12.96 -3.75 -1.14
CA GLU A 52 -13.58 -3.71 0.19
C GLU A 52 -13.64 -5.10 0.85
N SER A 53 -14.03 -6.14 0.09
CA SER A 53 -14.08 -7.52 0.59
C SER A 53 -12.74 -8.07 1.05
N PHE A 54 -11.64 -7.61 0.42
CA PHE A 54 -10.28 -7.92 0.85
C PHE A 54 -9.88 -7.08 2.07
N LEU A 55 -10.16 -5.78 2.05
CA LEU A 55 -9.83 -4.84 3.12
C LEU A 55 -10.50 -5.22 4.45
N ARG A 56 -11.76 -5.69 4.42
CA ARG A 56 -12.49 -6.17 5.61
C ARG A 56 -11.85 -7.37 6.32
N LYS A 57 -10.89 -8.05 5.69
CA LYS A 57 -10.11 -9.11 6.37
C LYS A 57 -9.08 -8.54 7.34
N TYR A 58 -8.69 -7.28 7.16
CA TYR A 58 -7.61 -6.63 7.91
C TYR A 58 -8.08 -5.37 8.67
N LEU A 59 -9.17 -4.73 8.20
CA LEU A 59 -9.70 -3.48 8.72
C LEU A 59 -11.12 -3.66 9.26
N LEU A 60 -11.46 -2.85 10.27
CA LEU A 60 -12.80 -2.85 10.86
C LEU A 60 -13.82 -2.19 9.93
N LEU A 61 -13.46 -1.07 9.30
CA LEU A 61 -14.33 -0.29 8.41
C LEU A 61 -15.73 -0.05 9.02
N PRO A 62 -15.82 0.57 10.22
CA PRO A 62 -17.08 0.72 10.95
C PRO A 62 -18.15 1.48 10.16
N ASN A 63 -17.72 2.40 9.29
CA ASN A 63 -18.58 3.19 8.42
C ASN A 63 -18.28 2.95 6.92
N GLY A 64 -17.67 1.81 6.58
CA GLY A 64 -17.26 1.49 5.22
C GLY A 64 -16.06 2.31 4.72
N ILE A 65 -15.92 2.37 3.40
CA ILE A 65 -14.85 3.11 2.70
C ILE A 65 -15.04 4.61 2.91
N SER A 66 -13.95 5.31 3.20
CA SER A 66 -13.95 6.76 3.33
C SER A 66 -14.15 7.43 1.96
N SER A 67 -14.79 8.59 1.92
CA SER A 67 -14.85 9.38 0.69
C SER A 67 -13.51 10.01 0.33
N HIS A 68 -13.31 10.37 -0.95
CA HIS A 68 -12.17 11.16 -1.43
C HIS A 68 -11.93 12.43 -0.58
N ASP A 69 -13.00 13.14 -0.20
CA ASP A 69 -12.91 14.30 0.72
C ASP A 69 -12.32 13.94 2.10
N THR A 70 -12.65 12.74 2.61
CA THR A 70 -12.17 12.29 3.91
C THR A 70 -10.69 11.91 3.84
N PHE A 71 -10.25 11.26 2.75
CA PHE A 71 -8.83 11.03 2.48
C PHE A 71 -8.08 12.35 2.37
N ASN A 72 -8.53 13.24 1.49
CA ASN A 72 -7.92 14.54 1.26
C ASN A 72 -7.81 15.36 2.56
N ARG A 73 -8.88 15.42 3.36
CA ARG A 73 -8.87 16.15 4.65
C ARG A 73 -7.91 15.54 5.66
N PHE A 74 -7.76 14.22 5.70
CA PHE A 74 -6.80 13.59 6.61
C PHE A 74 -5.37 13.96 6.22
N PHE A 75 -4.99 13.73 4.97
CA PHE A 75 -3.61 13.96 4.50
C PHE A 75 -3.25 15.45 4.40
N SER A 76 -4.20 16.32 4.05
CA SER A 76 -3.98 17.77 4.02
C SER A 76 -3.67 18.37 5.41
N ASN A 77 -4.14 17.72 6.48
CA ASN A 77 -3.88 18.15 7.84
C ASN A 77 -2.65 17.46 8.46
N LEU A 78 -2.04 16.49 7.76
CA LEU A 78 -0.87 15.76 8.25
C LEU A 78 0.41 16.49 7.84
N TYR A 79 1.30 16.73 8.79
CA TYR A 79 2.61 17.30 8.50
C TYR A 79 3.46 16.33 7.66
N PRO A 80 3.90 16.71 6.44
CA PRO A 80 4.64 15.81 5.56
C PRO A 80 5.92 15.23 6.20
N GLN A 81 6.60 16.01 7.05
CA GLN A 81 7.82 15.58 7.75
C GLN A 81 7.53 14.48 8.78
N VAL A 82 6.37 14.53 9.44
CA VAL A 82 5.94 13.49 10.39
C VAL A 82 5.61 12.21 9.62
N MET A 83 4.88 12.32 8.51
CA MET A 83 4.59 11.18 7.65
C MET A 83 5.86 10.50 7.13
N GLU A 84 6.78 11.28 6.56
CA GLU A 84 8.03 10.76 5.99
C GLU A 84 8.90 10.07 7.05
N SER A 85 9.07 10.68 8.22
CA SER A 85 9.88 10.10 9.29
C SER A 85 9.31 8.77 9.80
N GLN A 86 8.00 8.70 10.03
CA GLN A 86 7.33 7.47 10.45
C GLN A 86 7.35 6.41 9.35
N PHE A 87 7.13 6.80 8.10
CA PHE A 87 7.19 5.90 6.94
C PHE A 87 8.59 5.29 6.78
N ARG A 88 9.65 6.10 6.94
CA ARG A 88 11.03 5.63 6.89
C ARG A 88 11.34 4.61 7.99
N ILE A 89 10.86 4.84 9.21
CA ILE A 89 11.02 3.88 10.31
C ILE A 89 10.33 2.55 9.98
N TRP A 90 9.08 2.63 9.51
CA TRP A 90 8.32 1.47 9.10
C TRP A 90 9.02 0.66 8.00
N VAL A 91 9.44 1.32 6.91
CA VAL A 91 10.16 0.67 5.80
C VAL A 91 11.48 0.05 6.26
N LYS A 92 12.28 0.76 7.07
CA LYS A 92 13.51 0.19 7.63
C LYS A 92 13.25 -1.08 8.42
N THR A 93 12.15 -1.13 9.15
CA THR A 93 11.78 -2.30 9.95
C THR A 93 11.49 -3.50 9.05
N ILE A 94 10.74 -3.30 7.95
CA ILE A 94 10.50 -4.34 6.94
C ILE A 94 11.81 -4.83 6.34
N CYS A 95 12.71 -3.91 5.96
CA CYS A 95 14.01 -4.28 5.38
C CYS A 95 14.89 -5.07 6.37
N SER A 96 14.88 -4.72 7.65
CA SER A 96 15.66 -5.44 8.67
C SER A 96 15.11 -6.82 9.01
N GLU A 97 13.80 -7.02 8.90
CA GLU A 97 13.16 -8.33 9.12
C GLU A 97 13.43 -9.31 7.97
N HIS A 98 13.88 -8.81 6.80
CA HIS A 98 14.11 -9.58 5.59
C HIS A 98 15.53 -9.37 5.03
N SER A 99 16.55 -9.68 5.85
CA SER A 99 17.98 -9.48 5.51
C SER A 99 18.50 -10.36 4.37
N GLU A 100 17.81 -11.45 4.02
CA GLU A 100 18.17 -12.36 2.93
C GLU A 100 17.10 -12.31 1.83
N LEU A 101 17.05 -11.20 1.08
CA LEU A 101 16.09 -11.04 0.00
C LEU A 101 16.64 -11.60 -1.31
N VAL A 102 16.01 -12.65 -1.83
CA VAL A 102 16.28 -13.17 -3.17
C VAL A 102 15.22 -12.64 -4.13
N SER A 103 15.63 -11.73 -5.02
CA SER A 103 14.77 -11.18 -6.06
C SER A 103 14.72 -12.16 -7.23
N ILE A 104 13.53 -12.68 -7.55
CA ILE A 104 13.31 -13.60 -8.68
C ILE A 104 12.51 -12.87 -9.76
N ASP A 105 13.11 -12.69 -10.94
CA ASP A 105 12.45 -12.10 -12.11
C ASP A 105 12.34 -13.14 -13.24
N GLY A 106 11.13 -13.29 -13.80
CA GLY A 106 10.85 -14.23 -14.87
C GLY A 106 10.46 -13.52 -16.15
N LYS A 107 11.26 -13.67 -17.21
CA LYS A 107 10.95 -13.14 -18.54
C LYS A 107 10.62 -14.28 -19.49
N THR A 108 9.52 -14.16 -20.23
CA THR A 108 9.18 -15.08 -21.33
C THR A 108 9.56 -14.43 -22.65
N ILE A 109 10.34 -15.12 -23.47
CA ILE A 109 10.73 -14.62 -24.79
C ILE A 109 9.60 -14.90 -25.78
N CYS A 110 8.76 -13.88 -26.00
CA CYS A 110 7.70 -13.92 -27.00
C CYS A 110 8.31 -14.03 -28.42
N GLY A 111 7.81 -14.95 -29.25
CA GLY A 111 8.27 -15.14 -30.62
C GLY A 111 9.40 -16.18 -30.81
N ALA A 112 9.96 -16.75 -29.74
CA ALA A 112 10.97 -17.81 -29.83
C ALA A 112 10.41 -19.19 -30.25
N LYS A 113 9.09 -19.30 -30.40
CA LYS A 113 8.42 -20.54 -30.80
C LYS A 113 8.65 -20.82 -32.29
N ARG A 114 9.54 -21.77 -32.60
CA ARG A 114 9.75 -22.32 -33.96
C ARG A 114 9.59 -23.84 -33.95
N GLY A 115 8.83 -24.38 -34.90
CA GLY A 115 8.75 -25.82 -35.16
C GLY A 115 8.16 -26.69 -34.05
N GLY A 116 7.10 -26.23 -33.36
CA GLY A 116 6.38 -27.04 -32.36
C GLY A 116 7.01 -27.14 -30.97
N LYS A 117 8.16 -26.49 -30.74
CA LYS A 117 8.80 -26.43 -29.41
C LYS A 117 8.09 -25.45 -28.46
N SER A 118 8.25 -25.67 -27.15
CA SER A 118 7.68 -24.83 -26.09
C SER A 118 8.30 -23.42 -26.06
N LEU A 119 7.62 -22.49 -25.38
CA LEU A 119 8.13 -21.13 -25.13
C LEU A 119 9.42 -21.19 -24.29
N PHE A 120 10.33 -20.24 -24.54
CA PHE A 120 11.53 -20.07 -23.72
C PHE A 120 11.21 -19.14 -22.55
N HIS A 121 11.35 -19.68 -21.34
CA HIS A 121 11.25 -18.94 -20.09
C HIS A 121 12.65 -18.75 -19.50
N MET A 122 13.01 -17.50 -19.21
CA MET A 122 14.25 -17.13 -18.55
C MET A 122 13.91 -16.66 -17.14
N VAL A 123 14.59 -17.22 -16.14
CA VAL A 123 14.47 -16.79 -14.74
C VAL A 123 15.82 -16.22 -14.32
N SER A 124 15.82 -14.99 -13.83
CA SER A 124 16.98 -14.34 -13.24
C SER A 124 16.78 -14.26 -11.72
N VAL A 125 17.84 -14.55 -10.98
CA VAL A 125 17.84 -14.53 -9.52
C VAL A 125 18.94 -13.58 -9.08
N PHE A 126 18.57 -12.57 -8.30
CA PHE A 126 19.50 -11.60 -7.72
C PHE A 126 19.45 -11.70 -6.20
N CYS A 127 20.62 -11.79 -5.57
CA CYS A 127 20.78 -11.76 -4.13
C CYS A 127 21.71 -10.60 -3.79
N HIS A 128 21.34 -9.78 -2.80
CA HIS A 128 22.26 -8.84 -2.18
C HIS A 128 22.82 -9.50 -0.92
N ALA A 129 24.15 -9.62 -0.88
CA ALA A 129 24.93 -10.11 0.26
C ALA A 129 25.28 -8.96 1.22
#